data_AF-A0A661IJ76-F1
#
_entry.id   AF-A0A661IJ76-F1
#
_cell.length_a   1.000
_cell.length_b   1.000
_cell.length_c   1.000
_cell.angle_alpha   90.00
_cell.angle_beta   90.00
_cell.angle_gamma   90.00
#
_symmetry.space_group_name_H-M   'P 1'
#
loop_
_entity.id
_entity.type
_entity.pdbx_description
1 polymer ?
#
loop_
_entity_poly.entity_id
_entity_poly.type
_entity_poly.pdbx_seq_one_letter_code
_entity_poly.pdbx_strand_id
1 'polypeptide(L)'
;MESLVKIRGNKVNIEEYYVQQFLKTKNIVLHVAAPKSGSTWFDEIIRNLHKFKMTYLIRDGGRREQEIQYHIFLEKIKDVQDGIYFCHQHVRASQYTIDFIELYDIKVILQIRNIFDTVLSIRDHFLNEGFIAPMGYADNSFLKLSQDKQLDMIIDLWIPWYFNFYTTWFEYIKNTNNKNIFIIEYEKMKSNVHSEVDTILQNLSVNYTQDELDNAINKTSSDKKKTRKNKAIIGRGESLSEQQRDRIYKFAGYYLDIDFSLIGIEENDKII
;
A
#
# COMPACT_ATOMS: atom_id res chain seq x y z
N MET A 1 11.76 8.37 36.62
CA MET A 1 10.56 9.20 36.82
C MET A 1 10.20 9.78 35.47
N GLU A 2 9.28 9.14 34.74
CA GLU A 2 8.75 9.71 33.50
C GLU A 2 7.95 10.95 33.87
N SER A 3 8.40 12.12 33.42
CA SER A 3 7.66 13.36 33.62
C SER A 3 6.47 13.36 32.66
N LEU A 4 5.26 13.41 33.21
CA LEU A 4 4.02 13.46 32.45
C LEU A 4 3.57 14.93 32.30
N VAL A 5 3.19 15.34 31.09
CA VAL A 5 2.62 16.65 30.77
C VAL A 5 1.11 16.47 30.51
N LYS A 6 0.28 17.42 30.95
CA LYS A 6 -1.19 17.33 30.81
C LYS A 6 -1.67 18.14 29.60
N ILE A 7 -2.32 17.50 28.63
CA ILE A 7 -2.82 18.12 27.38
C ILE A 7 -4.24 17.64 27.10
N ARG A 8 -5.19 18.57 26.94
CA ARG A 8 -6.62 18.28 26.72
C ARG A 8 -7.21 17.26 27.72
N GLY A 9 -6.70 17.26 28.95
CA GLY A 9 -7.12 16.33 30.01
C GLY A 9 -6.27 15.06 30.15
N ASN A 10 -5.53 14.66 29.12
CA ASN A 10 -4.72 13.44 29.10
C ASN A 10 -3.29 13.70 29.61
N LYS A 11 -2.72 12.75 30.34
CA LYS A 11 -1.30 12.76 30.73
C LYS A 11 -0.49 12.06 29.63
N VAL A 12 0.49 12.76 29.06
CA VAL A 12 1.37 12.27 28.00
C VAL A 12 2.81 12.32 28.49
N ASN A 13 3.66 11.35 28.12
CA ASN A 13 5.08 11.38 28.48
C ASN A 13 5.76 12.63 27.88
N ILE A 14 6.66 13.29 28.60
CA ILE A 14 7.36 14.49 28.10
C ILE A 14 8.14 14.21 26.81
N GLU A 15 8.69 13.02 26.66
CA GLU A 15 9.38 12.59 25.44
C GLU A 15 8.39 12.47 24.29
N GLU A 16 7.23 11.85 24.52
CA GLU A 16 6.14 11.79 23.54
C GLU A 16 5.64 13.20 23.18
N TYR A 17 5.59 14.13 24.14
CA TYR A 17 5.21 15.51 23.87
C TYR A 17 6.22 16.20 22.95
N TYR A 18 7.52 16.14 23.27
CA TYR A 18 8.55 16.77 22.43
C TYR A 18 8.64 16.10 21.05
N VAL A 19 8.45 14.78 20.99
CA VAL A 19 8.30 14.06 19.73
C VAL A 19 7.09 14.58 18.97
N GLN A 20 5.91 14.71 19.57
CA GLN A 20 4.73 15.27 18.90
C GLN A 20 4.96 16.70 18.39
N GLN A 21 5.60 17.57 19.18
CA GLN A 21 5.90 18.93 18.72
C GLN A 21 6.92 18.94 17.58
N PHE A 22 7.95 18.10 17.65
CA PHE A 22 8.91 17.91 16.57
C PHE A 22 8.21 17.41 15.29
N LEU A 23 7.35 16.41 15.42
CA LEU A 23 6.66 15.78 14.29
C LEU A 23 5.63 16.68 13.62
N LYS A 24 5.00 17.61 14.35
CA LYS A 24 4.14 18.64 13.74
C LYS A 24 4.85 19.51 12.70
N THR A 25 6.18 19.59 12.75
CA THR A 25 6.97 20.33 11.76
C THR A 25 7.37 19.48 10.55
N LYS A 26 7.04 18.18 10.56
CA LYS A 26 7.46 17.22 9.54
C LYS A 26 6.26 16.81 8.70
N ASN A 27 6.44 16.75 7.38
CA ASN A 27 5.47 16.16 6.49
C ASN A 27 5.75 14.66 6.38
N ILE A 28 4.86 13.85 6.96
CA ILE A 28 4.98 12.39 7.02
C ILE A 28 3.97 11.79 6.06
N VAL A 29 4.47 10.93 5.18
CA VAL A 29 3.68 10.24 4.17
C VAL A 29 3.84 8.74 4.36
N LEU A 30 2.72 8.05 4.55
CA LEU A 30 2.64 6.60 4.59
C LEU A 30 2.03 6.10 3.28
N HIS A 31 2.86 5.54 2.42
CA HIS A 31 2.42 4.78 1.25
C HIS A 31 2.04 3.36 1.68
N VAL A 32 0.74 3.13 1.73
CA VAL A 32 0.14 1.84 2.01
C VAL A 32 -0.28 1.21 0.69
N ALA A 33 0.26 0.04 0.38
CA ALA A 33 -0.02 -0.62 -0.88
C ALA A 33 -0.46 -2.05 -0.66
N ALA A 34 -1.47 -2.50 -1.40
CA ALA A 34 -1.69 -3.93 -1.57
C ALA A 34 -0.46 -4.52 -2.31
N PRO A 35 0.10 -5.68 -1.94
CA PRO A 35 1.24 -6.23 -2.67
C PRO A 35 0.89 -6.44 -4.14
N LYS A 36 1.87 -6.26 -5.03
CA LYS A 36 1.68 -6.38 -6.49
C LYS A 36 0.69 -5.36 -7.12
N SER A 37 0.36 -4.29 -6.41
CA SER A 37 -0.35 -3.12 -6.94
C SER A 37 0.53 -2.16 -7.76
N GLY A 38 1.81 -2.46 -7.95
CA GLY A 38 2.76 -1.58 -8.64
C GLY A 38 3.46 -0.57 -7.73
N SER A 39 3.44 -0.80 -6.41
CA SER A 39 4.01 0.11 -5.42
C SER A 39 5.52 0.34 -5.58
N THR A 40 6.30 -0.67 -6.00
CA THR A 40 7.72 -0.50 -6.34
C THR A 40 7.94 0.50 -7.49
N TRP A 41 7.02 0.54 -8.45
CA TRP A 41 7.14 1.48 -9.57
C TRP A 41 6.86 2.91 -9.10
N PHE A 42 5.80 3.12 -8.32
CA PHE A 42 5.50 4.41 -7.72
C PHE A 42 6.63 4.89 -6.80
N ASP A 43 7.10 4.03 -5.90
CA ASP A 43 8.20 4.32 -5.00
C ASP A 43 9.47 4.75 -5.72
N GLU A 44 9.81 4.14 -6.86
CA GLU A 44 11.01 4.55 -7.62
C GLU A 44 10.82 5.91 -8.29
N ILE A 45 9.61 6.28 -8.70
CA ILE A 45 9.32 7.64 -9.16
C ILE A 45 9.55 8.62 -8.00
N ILE A 46 8.95 8.35 -6.85
CA ILE A 46 9.07 9.18 -5.65
C ILE A 46 10.53 9.26 -5.16
N ARG A 47 11.27 8.15 -5.19
CA ARG A 47 12.69 8.10 -4.78
C ARG A 47 13.59 8.89 -5.74
N ASN A 48 13.22 8.97 -7.01
CA ASN A 48 13.95 9.79 -7.98
C ASN A 48 13.66 11.29 -7.82
N LEU A 49 12.64 11.68 -7.04
CA LEU A 49 12.46 13.05 -6.58
C LEU A 49 13.33 13.30 -5.34
N HIS A 50 14.17 14.34 -5.39
CA HIS A 50 15.22 14.60 -4.40
C HIS A 50 14.75 14.84 -2.94
N LYS A 51 13.44 14.96 -2.71
CA LYS A 51 12.87 15.37 -1.41
C LYS A 51 12.40 14.21 -0.53
N PHE A 52 12.50 12.97 -1.00
CA PHE A 52 11.95 11.80 -0.31
C PHE A 52 13.03 10.88 0.23
N LYS A 53 12.98 10.62 1.54
CA LYS A 53 13.74 9.54 2.17
C LYS A 53 12.82 8.34 2.36
N MET A 54 12.97 7.34 1.48
CA MET A 54 12.21 6.08 1.54
C MET A 54 12.64 5.23 2.74
N THR A 55 11.68 4.83 3.58
CA THR A 55 11.93 3.89 4.67
C THR A 55 10.82 2.86 4.82
N TYR A 56 11.11 1.81 5.58
CA TYR A 56 10.12 0.83 6.06
C TYR A 56 10.04 0.93 7.58
N LEU A 57 8.85 0.77 8.16
CA LEU A 57 8.62 0.82 9.61
C LEU A 57 8.49 -0.59 10.21
N ILE A 58 9.16 -1.57 9.60
CA ILE A 58 9.23 -2.96 10.06
C ILE A 58 10.69 -3.39 10.17
N ARG A 59 10.96 -4.31 11.11
CA ARG A 59 12.27 -4.93 11.26
C ARG A 59 12.59 -5.89 10.11
N ASP A 60 11.61 -6.70 9.74
CA ASP A 60 11.70 -7.70 8.68
C ASP A 60 10.32 -7.95 8.06
N GLY A 61 10.29 -8.25 6.76
CA GLY A 61 9.05 -8.41 5.99
C GLY A 61 8.52 -9.84 5.86
N GLY A 62 9.17 -10.84 6.47
CA GLY A 62 9.06 -12.28 6.15
C GLY A 62 7.64 -12.87 6.08
N ARG A 63 7.32 -13.79 7.00
CA ARG A 63 5.95 -14.38 7.09
C ARG A 63 5.08 -13.69 8.13
N ARG A 64 5.61 -12.66 8.78
CA ARG A 64 4.90 -11.88 9.80
C ARG A 64 4.15 -10.74 9.15
N GLU A 65 2.99 -10.41 9.72
CA GLU A 65 2.28 -9.19 9.31
C GLU A 65 3.21 -7.99 9.43
N GLN A 66 3.12 -7.11 8.44
CA GLN A 66 3.99 -5.94 8.31
C GLN A 66 3.40 -4.74 9.07
N GLU A 67 2.90 -4.98 10.29
CA GLU A 67 2.41 -3.92 11.16
C GLU A 67 3.51 -2.92 11.48
N ILE A 68 3.11 -1.65 11.56
CA ILE A 68 4.02 -0.54 11.88
C ILE A 68 4.66 -0.78 13.24
N GLN A 69 5.98 -0.60 13.33
CA GLN A 69 6.73 -0.72 14.58
C GLN A 69 7.13 0.68 15.03
N TYR A 70 6.43 1.19 16.04
CA TYR A 70 6.59 2.57 16.52
C TYR A 70 8.05 2.92 16.90
N HIS A 71 8.79 1.98 17.51
CA HIS A 71 10.19 2.23 17.86
C HIS A 71 11.08 2.46 16.63
N ILE A 72 10.81 1.78 15.49
CA ILE A 72 11.54 1.97 14.24
C ILE A 72 11.21 3.34 13.63
N PHE A 73 9.95 3.76 13.71
CA PHE A 73 9.55 5.09 13.31
C PHE A 73 10.31 6.17 14.08
N LEU A 74 10.33 6.08 15.42
CA LEU A 74 11.04 7.04 16.28
C LEU A 74 12.54 7.07 16.03
N GLU A 75 13.15 5.95 15.68
CA GLU A 75 14.56 5.88 15.33
C GLU A 75 14.82 6.61 14.00
N LYS A 76 14.05 6.30 12.96
CA LYS A 76 14.30 6.76 11.59
C LYS A 76 13.88 8.21 11.34
N ILE A 77 12.87 8.70 12.04
CA ILE A 77 12.36 10.06 11.86
C ILE A 77 13.34 11.13 12.31
N LYS A 78 14.25 10.79 13.24
CA LYS A 78 15.30 11.69 13.74
C LYS A 78 16.29 12.10 12.65
N ASP A 79 16.48 11.27 11.63
CA ASP A 79 17.37 11.57 10.52
C ASP A 79 16.75 12.50 9.47
N VAL A 80 15.49 12.88 9.63
CA VAL A 80 14.78 13.73 8.66
C VAL A 80 15.03 15.19 9.02
N GLN A 81 16.10 15.75 8.46
CA GLN A 81 16.46 17.16 8.66
C GLN A 81 15.52 18.06 7.85
N ASP A 82 15.45 17.86 6.53
CA ASP A 82 14.58 18.57 5.59
C ASP A 82 13.85 17.60 4.65
N GLY A 83 12.65 17.96 4.20
CA GLY A 83 11.89 17.19 3.20
C GLY A 83 10.76 16.33 3.77
N ILE A 84 10.37 15.30 3.00
CA ILE A 84 9.20 14.45 3.28
C ILE A 84 9.68 13.08 3.73
N TYR A 85 9.19 12.66 4.89
CA TYR A 85 9.44 11.31 5.39
C TYR A 85 8.44 10.35 4.76
N PHE A 86 8.92 9.48 3.87
CA PHE A 86 8.06 8.59 3.10
C PHE A 86 8.28 7.14 3.52
N CYS A 87 7.21 6.50 3.98
CA CYS A 87 7.21 5.12 4.44
C CYS A 87 6.38 4.26 3.53
N HIS A 88 6.93 3.14 3.06
CA HIS A 88 6.15 2.11 2.38
C HIS A 88 5.73 1.02 3.36
N GLN A 89 4.46 0.62 3.34
CA GLN A 89 3.97 -0.56 4.06
C GLN A 89 2.92 -1.38 3.30
N HIS A 90 2.94 -2.68 3.53
CA HIS A 90 1.83 -3.58 3.20
C HIS A 90 1.01 -3.86 4.47
N VAL A 91 0.21 -2.89 4.91
CA VAL A 91 -0.50 -2.93 6.20
C VAL A 91 -2.00 -2.68 6.03
N ARG A 92 -2.81 -3.39 6.81
CA ARG A 92 -4.26 -3.21 6.89
C ARG A 92 -4.59 -2.01 7.80
N ALA A 93 -5.79 -1.44 7.71
CA ALA A 93 -6.22 -0.38 8.63
C ALA A 93 -6.64 -0.97 9.99
N SER A 94 -5.69 -1.56 10.73
CA SER A 94 -5.91 -1.97 12.12
C SER A 94 -6.06 -0.75 13.02
N GLN A 95 -6.74 -0.88 14.17
CA GLN A 95 -6.87 0.23 15.13
C GLN A 95 -5.50 0.82 15.50
N TYR A 96 -4.48 -0.03 15.70
CA TYR A 96 -3.11 0.41 15.96
C TYR A 96 -2.54 1.30 14.85
N THR A 97 -2.81 0.94 13.58
CA THR A 97 -2.34 1.71 12.42
C THR A 97 -3.10 3.04 12.30
N ILE A 98 -4.41 3.02 12.54
CA ILE A 98 -5.27 4.22 12.56
C ILE A 98 -4.83 5.18 13.66
N ASP A 99 -4.66 4.69 14.89
CA ASP A 99 -4.18 5.49 16.02
C ASP A 99 -2.84 6.15 15.70
N PHE A 100 -1.92 5.42 15.06
CA PHE A 100 -0.64 5.94 14.62
C PHE A 100 -0.78 7.07 13.57
N ILE A 101 -1.67 6.90 12.59
CA ILE A 101 -1.94 7.92 11.56
C ILE A 101 -2.53 9.17 12.18
N GLU A 102 -3.52 9.03 13.05
CA GLU A 102 -4.22 10.15 13.69
C GLU A 102 -3.34 10.89 14.69
N LEU A 103 -2.54 10.17 15.47
CA LEU A 103 -1.64 10.75 16.47
C LEU A 103 -0.60 11.69 15.84
N TYR A 104 -0.15 11.39 14.63
CA TYR A 104 0.91 12.13 13.93
C TYR A 104 0.45 12.88 12.68
N ASP A 105 -0.87 12.96 12.44
CA ASP A 105 -1.45 13.63 11.27
C ASP A 105 -0.81 13.17 9.94
N ILE A 106 -0.65 11.86 9.79
CA ILE A 106 0.06 11.24 8.66
C ILE A 106 -0.82 11.31 7.42
N LYS A 107 -0.23 11.76 6.30
CA LYS A 107 -0.84 11.64 4.98
C LYS A 107 -0.67 10.22 4.46
N VAL A 108 -1.75 9.57 4.06
CA VAL A 108 -1.75 8.21 3.54
C VAL A 108 -1.91 8.23 2.03
N ILE A 109 -1.05 7.50 1.33
CA ILE A 109 -1.26 7.12 -0.06
C ILE A 109 -1.72 5.67 -0.05
N LEU A 110 -2.96 5.39 -0.46
CA LEU A 110 -3.52 4.05 -0.51
C LEU A 110 -3.49 3.52 -1.94
N GLN A 111 -2.54 2.65 -2.27
CA GLN A 111 -2.37 2.09 -3.60
C GLN A 111 -3.05 0.73 -3.75
N ILE A 112 -3.94 0.66 -4.74
CA ILE A 112 -4.75 -0.51 -5.08
C ILE A 112 -4.60 -0.87 -6.56
N ARG A 113 -5.12 -2.06 -6.91
CA ARG A 113 -5.07 -2.62 -8.26
C ARG A 113 -6.24 -3.58 -8.44
N ASN A 114 -6.69 -3.75 -9.68
CA ASN A 114 -7.64 -4.78 -10.05
C ASN A 114 -7.26 -6.15 -9.44
N ILE A 115 -8.21 -6.79 -8.77
CA ILE A 115 -7.96 -8.00 -7.98
C ILE A 115 -7.65 -9.21 -8.88
N PHE A 116 -8.26 -9.30 -10.05
CA PHE A 116 -8.05 -10.39 -11.00
C PHE A 116 -6.64 -10.32 -11.61
N ASP A 117 -6.19 -9.13 -11.98
CA ASP A 117 -4.81 -8.88 -12.40
C ASP A 117 -3.80 -9.17 -11.29
N THR A 118 -4.19 -8.93 -10.04
CA THR A 118 -3.37 -9.18 -8.86
C THR A 118 -3.09 -10.68 -8.67
N VAL A 119 -4.09 -11.55 -8.85
CA VAL A 119 -3.91 -13.03 -8.81
C VAL A 119 -2.78 -13.47 -9.76
N LEU A 120 -2.84 -13.01 -11.01
CA LEU A 120 -1.85 -13.31 -12.05
C LEU A 120 -0.47 -12.74 -11.69
N SER A 121 -0.45 -11.55 -11.09
CA SER A 121 0.80 -10.91 -10.68
C SER A 121 1.46 -11.57 -9.47
N ILE A 122 0.69 -12.17 -8.56
CA ILE A 122 1.22 -12.98 -7.45
C ILE A 122 1.82 -14.26 -8.01
N ARG A 123 1.14 -14.95 -8.94
CA ARG A 123 1.68 -16.13 -9.60
C ARG A 123 3.02 -15.83 -10.27
N ASP A 124 3.11 -14.75 -11.04
CA ASP A 124 4.38 -14.35 -11.66
C ASP A 124 5.46 -14.05 -10.61
N HIS A 125 5.10 -13.49 -9.45
CA HIS A 125 6.06 -13.26 -8.35
C HIS A 125 6.58 -14.57 -7.77
N PHE A 126 5.70 -15.55 -7.55
CA PHE A 126 6.08 -16.87 -7.05
C PHE A 126 7.03 -17.62 -7.99
N LEU A 127 6.82 -17.50 -9.30
CA LEU A 127 7.66 -18.16 -10.29
C LEU A 127 9.04 -17.53 -10.45
N ASN A 128 9.19 -16.23 -10.13
CA ASN A 128 10.40 -15.47 -10.47
C ASN A 128 11.18 -14.95 -9.25
N GLU A 129 10.55 -14.77 -8.09
CA GLU A 129 11.15 -14.07 -6.94
C GLU A 129 11.08 -14.90 -5.66
N GLY A 130 9.91 -15.40 -5.28
CA GLY A 130 9.75 -16.24 -4.09
C GLY A 130 8.35 -16.23 -3.49
N PHE A 131 8.22 -16.94 -2.36
CA PHE A 131 6.94 -17.27 -1.72
C PHE A 131 6.74 -16.62 -0.34
N ILE A 132 7.78 -15.98 0.18
CA ILE A 132 7.81 -15.50 1.57
C ILE A 132 7.08 -14.16 1.65
N ALA A 133 5.84 -14.18 2.15
CA ALA A 133 5.09 -13.00 2.55
C ALA A 133 4.06 -13.36 3.63
N PRO A 134 3.43 -12.37 4.30
CA PRO A 134 2.42 -12.64 5.32
C PRO A 134 1.01 -12.96 4.79
N MET A 135 0.74 -12.72 3.51
CA MET A 135 -0.60 -12.88 2.94
C MET A 135 -1.10 -14.32 2.92
N GLY A 136 -0.19 -15.29 2.87
CA GLY A 136 -0.51 -16.71 2.92
C GLY A 136 0.74 -17.59 2.87
N TYR A 137 0.58 -18.89 3.15
CA TYR A 137 1.70 -19.83 3.11
C TYR A 137 1.85 -20.44 1.71
N ALA A 138 3.05 -20.31 1.14
CA ALA A 138 3.49 -21.12 0.01
C ALA A 138 4.95 -21.58 0.21
N ASP A 139 5.33 -22.64 -0.50
CA ASP A 139 6.69 -23.16 -0.57
C ASP A 139 6.98 -23.74 -1.98
N ASN A 140 8.12 -24.43 -2.13
CA ASN A 140 8.54 -25.00 -3.40
C ASN A 140 7.56 -26.05 -3.98
N SER A 141 6.62 -26.59 -3.20
CA SER A 141 5.58 -27.49 -3.73
C SER A 141 4.66 -26.77 -4.72
N PHE A 142 4.50 -25.45 -4.61
CA PHE A 142 3.74 -24.62 -5.55
C PHE A 142 4.19 -24.80 -7.01
N LEU A 143 5.51 -24.94 -7.23
CA LEU A 143 6.08 -25.11 -8.56
C LEU A 143 5.71 -26.43 -9.24
N LYS A 144 5.24 -27.42 -8.45
CA LYS A 144 4.81 -28.74 -8.94
C LYS A 144 3.33 -28.77 -9.32
N LEU A 145 2.56 -27.74 -8.94
CA LEU A 145 1.14 -27.64 -9.26
C LEU A 145 0.93 -27.26 -10.73
N SER A 146 -0.18 -27.71 -11.31
CA SER A 146 -0.65 -27.17 -12.60
C SER A 146 -0.93 -25.67 -12.47
N GLN A 147 -0.92 -24.95 -13.60
CA GLN A 147 -1.23 -23.51 -13.59
C GLN A 147 -2.58 -23.22 -12.92
N ASP A 148 -3.61 -24.02 -13.19
CA ASP A 148 -4.92 -23.82 -12.59
C ASP A 148 -4.87 -24.01 -11.06
N LYS A 149 -4.16 -25.03 -10.58
CA LYS A 149 -3.97 -25.26 -9.14
C LYS A 149 -3.13 -24.19 -8.46
N GLN A 150 -2.17 -23.60 -9.18
CA GLN A 150 -1.42 -22.44 -8.70
C GLN A 150 -2.35 -21.24 -8.50
N LEU A 151 -3.22 -20.95 -9.47
CA LEU A 151 -4.19 -19.86 -9.39
C LEU A 151 -5.23 -20.11 -8.30
N ASP A 152 -5.76 -21.34 -8.21
CA ASP A 152 -6.68 -21.75 -7.14
C ASP A 152 -6.08 -21.49 -5.76
N MET A 153 -4.84 -21.94 -5.53
CA MET A 153 -4.16 -21.76 -4.25
C MET A 153 -3.96 -20.27 -3.90
N ILE A 154 -3.64 -19.41 -4.88
CA ILE A 154 -3.51 -17.97 -4.66
C ILE A 154 -4.87 -17.37 -4.26
N ILE A 155 -5.94 -17.75 -4.97
CA ILE A 155 -7.30 -17.29 -4.68
C ILE A 155 -7.73 -17.71 -3.27
N ASP A 156 -7.47 -18.97 -2.90
CA ASP A 156 -7.96 -19.51 -1.63
C ASP A 156 -7.14 -19.04 -0.43
N LEU A 157 -5.83 -18.80 -0.59
CA LEU A 157 -4.92 -18.52 0.52
C LEU A 157 -4.42 -17.09 0.61
N TRP A 158 -4.32 -16.35 -0.49
CA TRP A 158 -3.74 -15.00 -0.52
C TRP A 158 -4.78 -13.90 -0.69
N ILE A 159 -5.75 -14.11 -1.58
CA ILE A 159 -6.81 -13.11 -1.85
C ILE A 159 -7.63 -12.75 -0.60
N PRO A 160 -7.89 -13.63 0.39
CA PRO A 160 -8.54 -13.21 1.63
C PRO A 160 -7.82 -12.06 2.34
N TRP A 161 -6.47 -12.04 2.32
CA TRP A 161 -5.71 -10.93 2.90
C TRP A 161 -5.96 -9.62 2.15
N TYR A 162 -6.09 -9.65 0.82
CA TYR A 162 -6.39 -8.46 0.00
C TYR A 162 -7.78 -7.90 0.28
N PHE A 163 -8.78 -8.77 0.49
CA PHE A 163 -10.11 -8.33 0.92
C PHE A 163 -10.07 -7.70 2.30
N ASN A 164 -9.35 -8.29 3.26
CA ASN A 164 -9.16 -7.68 4.59
C ASN A 164 -8.43 -6.33 4.50
N PHE A 165 -7.41 -6.21 3.65
CA PHE A 165 -6.74 -4.95 3.37
C PHE A 165 -7.70 -3.91 2.83
N TYR A 166 -8.42 -4.24 1.77
CA TYR A 166 -9.34 -3.30 1.12
C TYR A 166 -10.46 -2.88 2.06
N THR A 167 -11.19 -3.83 2.64
CA THR A 167 -12.36 -3.57 3.47
C THR A 167 -12.03 -2.72 4.68
N THR A 168 -10.94 -3.03 5.41
CA THR A 168 -10.55 -2.23 6.59
C THR A 168 -10.22 -0.78 6.23
N TRP A 169 -9.50 -0.55 5.11
CA TRP A 169 -9.18 0.81 4.66
C TRP A 169 -10.43 1.58 4.20
N PHE A 170 -11.30 0.95 3.42
CA PHE A 170 -12.50 1.60 2.88
C PHE A 170 -13.58 1.83 3.95
N GLU A 171 -13.67 0.95 4.94
CA GLU A 171 -14.47 1.18 6.15
C GLU A 171 -13.97 2.40 6.92
N TYR A 172 -12.65 2.52 7.14
CA TYR A 172 -12.07 3.70 7.79
C TYR A 172 -12.35 5.00 7.01
N ILE A 173 -12.16 5.00 5.70
CA ILE A 173 -12.44 6.15 4.82
C ILE A 173 -13.91 6.57 4.94
N LYS A 174 -14.84 5.60 4.82
CA LYS A 174 -16.28 5.82 4.92
C LYS A 174 -16.68 6.44 6.26
N ASN A 175 -16.08 5.98 7.36
CA ASN A 175 -16.46 6.40 8.71
C ASN A 175 -15.85 7.73 9.16
N THR A 176 -14.70 8.13 8.59
CA THR A 176 -13.97 9.30 9.07
C THR A 176 -14.00 10.50 8.13
N ASN A 177 -14.35 10.30 6.85
CA ASN A 177 -14.20 11.34 5.82
C ASN A 177 -12.80 11.98 5.84
N ASN A 178 -11.78 11.17 6.15
CA ASN A 178 -10.42 11.64 6.38
C ASN A 178 -9.80 12.13 5.06
N LYS A 179 -9.58 13.44 4.97
CA LYS A 179 -9.03 14.12 3.78
C LYS A 179 -7.53 13.87 3.55
N ASN A 180 -6.87 13.19 4.48
CA ASN A 180 -5.44 12.88 4.39
C ASN A 180 -5.18 11.52 3.71
N ILE A 181 -6.20 10.86 3.17
CA ILE A 181 -6.04 9.59 2.42
C ILE A 181 -6.21 9.84 0.92
N PHE A 182 -5.19 9.51 0.15
CA PHE A 182 -5.14 9.66 -1.30
C PHE A 182 -5.08 8.29 -1.96
N ILE A 183 -6.11 7.93 -2.72
CA ILE A 183 -6.21 6.62 -3.38
C ILE A 183 -5.48 6.67 -4.71
N ILE A 184 -4.65 5.65 -4.99
CA ILE A 184 -4.01 5.43 -6.29
C ILE A 184 -4.51 4.11 -6.86
N GLU A 185 -5.12 4.17 -8.04
CA GLU A 185 -5.40 2.99 -8.85
C GLU A 185 -4.23 2.73 -9.79
N TYR A 186 -3.68 1.52 -9.76
CA TYR A 186 -2.59 1.12 -10.66
C TYR A 186 -2.94 1.36 -12.14
N GLU A 187 -4.19 1.10 -12.50
CA GLU A 187 -4.72 1.23 -13.84
C GLU A 187 -4.67 2.69 -14.32
N LYS A 188 -5.12 3.64 -13.48
CA LYS A 188 -5.04 5.08 -13.74
C LYS A 188 -3.59 5.54 -13.82
N MET A 189 -2.77 5.17 -12.84
CA MET A 189 -1.34 5.50 -12.82
C MET A 189 -0.61 4.99 -14.07
N LYS A 190 -0.98 3.82 -14.58
CA LYS A 190 -0.39 3.30 -15.81
C LYS A 190 -0.86 4.06 -17.05
N SER A 191 -2.12 4.48 -17.08
CA SER A 191 -2.68 5.21 -18.23
C SER A 191 -2.11 6.62 -18.36
N ASN A 192 -1.90 7.32 -17.24
CA ASN A 192 -1.38 8.68 -17.22
C ASN A 192 -0.52 8.94 -15.97
N VAL A 193 0.68 8.35 -15.96
CA VAL A 193 1.60 8.43 -14.81
C VAL A 193 1.92 9.87 -14.40
N HIS A 194 2.07 10.77 -15.36
CA HIS A 194 2.41 12.16 -15.06
C HIS A 194 1.29 12.83 -14.28
N SER A 195 0.06 12.81 -14.81
CA SER A 195 -1.10 13.45 -14.17
C SER A 195 -1.40 12.87 -12.79
N GLU A 196 -1.30 11.55 -12.63
CA GLU A 196 -1.59 10.88 -11.35
C GLU A 196 -0.54 11.25 -10.29
N VAL A 197 0.75 11.17 -10.63
CA VAL A 197 1.83 11.53 -9.69
C VAL A 197 1.80 13.02 -9.36
N ASP A 198 1.57 13.89 -10.34
CA ASP A 198 1.42 15.35 -10.15
C ASP A 198 0.29 15.66 -9.14
N THR A 199 -0.89 15.05 -9.34
CA THR A 199 -2.04 15.23 -8.45
C THR A 199 -1.72 14.80 -7.01
N ILE A 200 -1.03 13.67 -6.83
CA ILE A 200 -0.62 13.19 -5.50
C ILE A 200 0.36 14.17 -4.85
N LEU A 201 1.39 14.61 -5.58
CA LEU A 201 2.39 15.52 -5.03
C LEU A 201 1.78 16.88 -4.63
N GLN A 202 0.83 17.40 -5.42
CA GLN A 202 0.07 18.60 -5.07
C GLN A 202 -0.75 18.43 -3.78
N ASN A 203 -1.47 17.31 -3.67
CA ASN A 203 -2.24 16.96 -2.48
C ASN A 203 -1.35 16.78 -1.22
N LEU A 204 -0.15 16.26 -1.41
CA LEU A 204 0.85 16.14 -0.35
C LEU A 204 1.53 17.48 -0.02
N SER A 205 1.26 18.55 -0.78
CA SER A 205 1.87 19.87 -0.67
C SER A 205 3.39 19.82 -0.83
N VAL A 206 3.85 18.98 -1.76
CA VAL A 206 5.27 18.84 -2.11
C VAL A 206 5.60 19.91 -3.13
N ASN A 207 6.63 20.70 -2.86
CA ASN A 207 7.18 21.59 -3.89
C ASN A 207 8.05 20.76 -4.85
N TYR A 208 7.82 20.87 -6.16
CA TYR A 208 8.67 20.30 -7.21
C TYR A 208 8.49 21.13 -8.49
N THR A 209 9.41 20.98 -9.45
CA THR A 209 9.22 21.50 -10.81
C THR A 209 8.71 20.39 -11.73
N GLN A 210 8.02 20.77 -12.80
CA GLN A 210 7.56 19.80 -13.81
C GLN A 210 8.75 19.05 -14.43
N ASP A 211 9.88 19.73 -14.66
CA ASP A 211 11.12 19.09 -15.11
C ASP A 211 11.64 18.04 -14.12
N GLU A 212 11.56 18.26 -12.80
CA GLU A 212 11.95 17.27 -11.79
C GLU A 212 11.06 16.01 -11.87
N LEU A 213 9.75 16.21 -12.06
CA LEU A 213 8.80 15.12 -12.20
C LEU A 213 9.03 14.31 -13.48
N ASP A 214 9.16 14.99 -14.62
CA ASP A 214 9.45 14.35 -15.91
C ASP A 214 10.74 13.54 -15.86
N ASN A 215 11.80 14.12 -15.28
CA ASN A 215 13.08 13.43 -15.11
C ASN A 215 12.94 12.19 -14.22
N ALA A 216 12.19 12.26 -13.12
CA ALA A 216 11.95 11.13 -12.23
C ALA A 216 11.18 9.99 -12.92
N ILE A 217 10.15 10.32 -13.71
CA ILE A 217 9.35 9.36 -14.49
C ILE A 217 10.21 8.70 -15.58
N ASN A 218 10.97 9.50 -16.32
CA ASN A 218 11.84 9.03 -17.42
C ASN A 218 12.95 8.10 -16.91
N LYS A 219 13.58 8.47 -15.79
CA LYS A 219 14.61 7.64 -15.13
C LYS A 219 14.04 6.30 -14.65
N THR A 220 12.83 6.29 -14.10
CA THR A 220 12.17 5.07 -13.65
C THR A 220 11.80 4.15 -14.83
N SER A 221 11.42 4.73 -15.96
CA SER A 221 11.03 3.98 -17.18
C SER A 221 12.24 3.39 -17.91
N SER A 222 13.39 4.05 -17.86
CA SER A 222 14.65 3.59 -18.45
C SER A 222 15.36 2.53 -17.60
N ASP A 223 15.20 2.56 -16.27
CA ASP A 223 15.82 1.61 -15.34
C ASP A 223 14.97 0.33 -15.16
N LYS A 224 14.84 -0.47 -16.23
CA LYS A 224 14.04 -1.73 -16.25
C LYS A 224 14.47 -2.73 -15.16
N LYS A 225 15.70 -2.66 -14.66
CA LYS A 225 16.23 -3.57 -13.63
C LYS A 225 15.68 -3.30 -12.23
N LYS A 226 15.23 -2.08 -11.92
CA LYS A 226 14.74 -1.72 -10.57
C LYS A 226 13.24 -1.87 -10.38
N THR A 227 12.46 -1.66 -11.44
CA THR A 227 10.99 -1.57 -11.31
C THR A 227 10.26 -2.92 -11.24
N ARG A 228 10.97 -4.06 -11.38
CA ARG A 228 10.42 -5.45 -11.28
C ARG A 228 9.05 -5.60 -11.94
N LYS A 229 8.85 -4.93 -13.09
CA LYS A 229 7.59 -4.94 -13.83
C LYS A 229 7.43 -6.31 -14.48
N ASN A 230 6.91 -7.29 -13.72
CA ASN A 230 6.86 -8.70 -14.13
C ASN A 230 6.24 -8.86 -15.53
N LYS A 231 5.17 -8.11 -15.85
CA LYS A 231 4.69 -7.88 -17.23
C LYS A 231 4.05 -6.50 -17.45
N ALA A 232 3.58 -5.81 -16.40
CA ALA A 232 2.91 -4.51 -16.50
C ALA A 232 1.81 -4.46 -17.58
N ILE A 233 0.94 -5.47 -17.62
CA ILE A 233 -0.21 -5.57 -18.53
C ILE A 233 -1.48 -5.46 -17.68
N ILE A 234 -2.44 -4.65 -18.14
CA ILE A 234 -3.78 -4.52 -17.54
C ILE A 234 -4.69 -5.54 -18.25
N GLY A 235 -5.63 -6.14 -17.53
CA GLY A 235 -6.66 -7.01 -18.09
C GLY A 235 -6.22 -8.47 -18.27
N ARG A 236 -5.10 -8.87 -17.65
CA ARG A 236 -4.67 -10.28 -17.65
C ARG A 236 -5.58 -11.16 -16.80
N GLY A 237 -6.32 -10.56 -15.87
CA GLY A 237 -7.34 -11.23 -15.06
C GLY A 237 -8.43 -11.91 -15.90
N GLU A 238 -8.63 -11.51 -17.16
CA GLU A 238 -9.56 -12.15 -18.10
C GLU A 238 -9.23 -13.62 -18.36
N SER A 239 -7.98 -14.07 -18.11
CA SER A 239 -7.61 -15.47 -18.28
C SER A 239 -8.06 -16.39 -17.14
N LEU A 240 -8.64 -15.85 -16.06
CA LEU A 240 -9.17 -16.65 -14.95
C LEU A 240 -10.45 -17.35 -15.40
N SER A 241 -10.64 -18.59 -14.97
CA SER A 241 -11.88 -19.33 -15.25
C SER A 241 -13.07 -18.71 -14.51
N GLU A 242 -14.27 -18.98 -14.99
CA GLU A 242 -15.52 -18.56 -14.34
C GLU A 242 -15.55 -18.99 -12.85
N GLN A 243 -15.25 -20.26 -12.57
CA GLN A 243 -15.16 -20.79 -11.20
C GLN A 243 -14.10 -20.09 -10.33
N GLN A 244 -13.01 -19.59 -10.91
CA GLN A 244 -12.01 -18.80 -10.20
C GLN A 244 -12.55 -17.40 -9.89
N ARG A 245 -13.26 -16.77 -10.83
CA ARG A 245 -13.88 -15.46 -10.64
C ARG A 245 -15.01 -15.53 -9.60
N ASP A 246 -15.86 -16.54 -9.65
CA ASP A 246 -16.96 -16.74 -8.69
C ASP A 246 -16.46 -16.82 -7.24
N ARG A 247 -15.32 -17.49 -7.01
CA ARG A 247 -14.71 -17.54 -5.67
C ARG A 247 -14.24 -16.16 -5.20
N ILE A 248 -13.70 -15.34 -6.11
CA ILE A 248 -13.30 -13.96 -5.80
C ILE A 248 -14.53 -13.12 -5.48
N TYR A 249 -15.59 -13.24 -6.30
CA TYR A 249 -16.86 -12.54 -6.09
C TYR A 249 -17.53 -12.91 -4.76
N LYS A 250 -17.44 -14.18 -4.34
CA LYS A 250 -17.95 -14.63 -3.05
C LYS A 250 -17.32 -13.90 -1.86
N PHE A 251 -16.04 -13.50 -1.94
CA PHE A 251 -15.44 -12.70 -0.87
C PHE A 251 -16.09 -11.32 -0.77
N ALA A 252 -16.44 -10.68 -1.89
CA ALA A 252 -17.14 -9.40 -1.89
C ALA A 252 -18.57 -9.52 -1.32
N GLY A 253 -19.24 -10.67 -1.52
CA GLY A 253 -20.58 -10.93 -1.02
C GLY A 253 -20.74 -10.86 0.51
N TYR A 254 -19.65 -11.02 1.27
CA TYR A 254 -19.69 -10.85 2.73
C TYR A 254 -19.76 -9.38 3.19
N TYR A 255 -19.55 -8.41 2.28
CA TYR A 255 -19.46 -6.98 2.62
C TYR A 255 -20.46 -6.17 1.78
N LEU A 256 -21.71 -6.13 2.24
CA LEU A 256 -22.82 -5.50 1.53
C LEU A 256 -22.61 -4.00 1.30
N ASP A 257 -22.03 -3.31 2.28
CA ASP A 257 -21.95 -1.84 2.28
C ASP A 257 -20.60 -1.27 1.81
N ILE A 258 -19.76 -2.11 1.21
CA ILE A 258 -18.45 -1.74 0.65
C ILE A 258 -18.52 -1.82 -0.88
N ASP A 259 -18.12 -0.74 -1.53
CA ASP A 259 -17.92 -0.69 -2.98
C ASP A 259 -16.57 -1.31 -3.31
N PHE A 260 -16.53 -2.26 -4.26
CA PHE A 260 -15.30 -2.91 -4.73
C PHE A 260 -14.97 -2.57 -6.20
N SER A 261 -15.68 -1.61 -6.80
CA SER A 261 -15.47 -1.19 -8.19
C SER A 261 -14.02 -0.78 -8.47
N LEU A 262 -13.36 -0.16 -7.48
CA LEU A 262 -11.95 0.25 -7.59
C LEU A 262 -10.95 -0.91 -7.66
N ILE A 263 -11.37 -2.14 -7.34
CA ILE A 263 -10.58 -3.37 -7.60
C ILE A 263 -11.21 -4.25 -8.67
N GLY A 264 -12.20 -3.72 -9.41
CA GLY A 264 -12.81 -4.33 -10.58
C GLY A 264 -13.95 -5.31 -10.30
N ILE A 265 -14.62 -5.21 -9.15
CA ILE A 265 -15.82 -5.98 -8.85
C ILE A 265 -17.01 -5.02 -8.82
N GLU A 266 -17.91 -5.15 -9.79
CA GLU A 266 -19.14 -4.35 -9.85
C GLU A 266 -20.19 -4.90 -8.88
N GLU A 267 -21.18 -4.08 -8.51
CA GLU A 267 -22.23 -4.50 -7.56
C GLU A 267 -22.99 -5.74 -8.03
N ASN A 268 -23.27 -5.84 -9.34
CA ASN A 268 -23.97 -6.97 -9.95
C ASN A 268 -23.13 -8.26 -10.00
N ASP A 269 -21.82 -8.16 -9.77
CA ASP A 269 -20.94 -9.32 -9.76
C ASP A 269 -20.90 -10.01 -8.38
N LYS A 270 -21.39 -9.36 -7.32
CA LYS A 270 -21.36 -9.92 -5.95
C LYS A 270 -22.25 -11.16 -5.87
N ILE A 271 -21.67 -12.26 -5.38
CA ILE A 271 -22.40 -13.50 -5.10
C ILE A 271 -22.75 -13.50 -3.60
N ILE A 272 -24.03 -13.28 -3.30
CA ILE A 272 -24.60 -13.26 -1.95
C ILE A 272 -25.02 -14.68 -1.53
#